data_AF-A0A6G3X1F3-F1
#
_entry.id   AF-A0A6G3X1F3-F1
#
_cell.length_a   1.000
_cell.length_b   1.000
_cell.length_c   1.000
_cell.angle_alpha   90.00
_cell.angle_beta   90.00
_cell.angle_gamma   90.00
#
_symmetry.space_group_name_H-M   'P 1'
#
loop_
_entity.id
_entity.type
_entity.pdbx_description
1 polymer ?
#
loop_
_entity_poly.entity_id
_entity_poly.type
_entity_poly.pdbx_seq_one_letter_code
_entity_poly.pdbx_strand_id
1 'polypeptide(L)'
;LLNVGVQAAVTAILAFGVTFVIVSAGIDLSVGSVAALSATVLAWSATSAGVPVVLAVVLAVLTGIACGFVNGALVSYGKLPPFIATLAMLSIARGLSLVISQ
;
A
#
# COMPACT_ATOMS: atom_id res chain seq x y z
N LEU A 1 -10.31 -20.11 -14.31
CA LEU A 1 -8.84 -20.23 -14.18
C LEU A 1 -8.14 -18.87 -14.32
N LEU A 2 -8.41 -18.07 -15.36
CA LEU A 2 -7.77 -16.74 -15.54
C LEU A 2 -7.96 -15.78 -14.35
N ASN A 3 -9.18 -15.59 -13.84
CA ASN A 3 -9.43 -14.72 -12.68
C ASN A 3 -8.70 -15.16 -11.41
N VAL A 4 -8.61 -16.48 -11.18
CA VAL A 4 -7.86 -17.05 -10.06
C VAL A 4 -6.38 -16.76 -10.22
N GLY A 5 -5.84 -16.89 -11.43
CA GLY A 5 -4.45 -16.54 -11.75
C GLY A 5 -4.14 -15.06 -11.49
N VAL A 6 -5.02 -14.15 -11.88
CA VAL A 6 -4.84 -12.70 -11.64
C VAL A 6 -4.89 -12.37 -10.15
N GLN A 7 -5.83 -12.94 -9.39
CA GLN A 7 -5.93 -12.70 -7.95
C GLN A 7 -4.73 -13.30 -7.19
N ALA A 8 -4.27 -14.49 -7.59
CA ALA A 8 -3.08 -15.11 -7.05
C ALA A 8 -1.81 -14.27 -7.35
N ALA A 9 -1.71 -13.67 -8.54
CA ALA A 9 -0.58 -12.82 -8.89
C ALA A 9 -0.46 -11.60 -7.97
N VAL A 10 -1.58 -10.94 -7.63
CA VAL A 10 -1.59 -9.81 -6.67
C VAL A 10 -1.05 -10.26 -5.31
N THR A 11 -1.56 -11.36 -4.78
CA THR A 11 -1.10 -11.91 -3.50
C THR A 11 0.37 -12.31 -3.54
N ALA A 12 0.84 -12.91 -4.63
CA ALA A 12 2.24 -13.31 -4.80
C ALA A 12 3.19 -12.11 -4.82
N ILE A 13 2.84 -11.03 -5.52
CA ILE A 13 3.62 -9.80 -5.57
C ILE A 13 3.70 -9.15 -4.17
N LEU A 14 2.58 -9.07 -3.46
CA LEU A 14 2.56 -8.54 -2.09
C LEU A 14 3.37 -9.41 -1.13
N ALA A 15 3.23 -10.74 -1.22
CA ALA A 15 3.99 -11.68 -0.40
C ALA A 15 5.49 -11.52 -0.61
N PHE A 16 5.93 -11.31 -1.86
CA PHE A 16 7.33 -11.04 -2.18
C PHE A 16 7.85 -9.79 -1.43
N GLY A 17 7.09 -8.69 -1.42
CA GLY A 17 7.45 -7.48 -0.66
C GLY A 17 7.52 -7.72 0.86
N VAL A 18 6.56 -8.46 1.41
CA VAL A 18 6.52 -8.78 2.85
C VAL A 18 7.70 -9.66 3.28
N THR A 19 8.33 -10.43 2.38
CA THR A 19 9.52 -11.22 2.74
C THR A 19 10.64 -10.36 3.32
N PHE A 20 10.86 -9.15 2.79
CA PHE A 20 11.87 -8.23 3.31
C PHE A 20 11.55 -7.78 4.74
N VAL A 21 10.27 -7.55 5.03
CA VAL A 21 9.81 -7.19 6.38
C VAL A 21 10.04 -8.35 7.35
N ILE A 22 9.70 -9.58 6.96
CA ILE A 22 9.88 -10.76 7.80
C ILE A 22 11.37 -11.04 8.06
N VAL A 23 12.22 -10.93 7.03
CA VAL A 23 13.68 -11.11 7.18
C VAL A 23 14.27 -10.07 8.13
N SER A 24 13.70 -8.85 8.19
CA SER A 24 14.06 -7.83 9.18
C SER A 24 13.51 -8.08 10.59
N ALA A 25 12.93 -9.26 10.85
CA ALA A 25 12.22 -9.63 12.08
C ALA A 25 11.02 -8.72 12.41
N GLY A 26 10.44 -8.09 11.38
CA GLY A 26 9.26 -7.24 11.48
C GLY A 26 7.96 -7.97 11.13
N ILE A 27 6.84 -7.29 11.38
CA ILE A 27 5.50 -7.71 10.97
C ILE A 27 4.85 -6.53 10.24
N ASP A 28 4.35 -6.77 9.03
CA ASP A 28 3.57 -5.77 8.27
C ASP A 28 2.10 -6.15 8.20
N LEU A 29 1.27 -5.39 8.93
CA LEU A 29 -0.19 -5.50 8.88
C LEU A 29 -0.81 -4.62 7.78
N SER A 30 -0.08 -3.61 7.30
CA SER A 30 -0.63 -2.53 6.48
C SER A 30 -0.75 -2.87 5.00
N VAL A 31 -0.05 -3.90 4.50
CA VAL A 31 0.09 -4.18 3.06
C VAL A 31 -1.24 -4.24 2.31
N GLY A 32 -2.27 -4.87 2.88
CA GLY A 32 -3.59 -4.94 2.26
C GLY A 32 -4.27 -3.58 2.18
N SER A 33 -4.17 -2.77 3.24
CA SER A 33 -4.75 -1.41 3.28
C SER A 33 -3.99 -0.43 2.39
N VAL A 34 -2.66 -0.55 2.28
CA VAL A 34 -1.84 0.26 1.37
C VAL A 34 -2.11 -0.09 -0.09
N ALA A 35 -2.28 -1.39 -0.40
CA ALA A 35 -2.69 -1.83 -1.73
C ALA A 35 -4.09 -1.28 -2.10
N ALA A 36 -5.04 -1.34 -1.15
CA ALA A 36 -6.37 -0.76 -1.34
C ALA A 36 -6.31 0.76 -1.55
N LEU A 37 -5.54 1.50 -0.73
CA LEU A 37 -5.34 2.94 -0.90
C LEU A 37 -4.76 3.26 -2.28
N SER A 38 -3.74 2.54 -2.71
CA SER A 38 -3.10 2.76 -4.01
C SER A 38 -4.08 2.52 -5.17
N ALA A 39 -4.92 1.49 -5.07
CA ALA A 39 -5.99 1.23 -6.04
C ALA A 39 -7.06 2.33 -6.04
N THR A 40 -7.44 2.85 -4.86
CA THR A 40 -8.39 3.95 -4.74
C THR A 40 -7.84 5.25 -5.32
N VAL A 41 -6.56 5.56 -5.08
CA VAL A 41 -5.88 6.72 -5.70
C VAL A 41 -5.83 6.58 -7.21
N LEU A 42 -5.53 5.39 -7.74
CA LEU A 42 -5.57 5.13 -9.19
C LEU A 42 -6.94 5.42 -9.76
N ALA A 43 -7.98 4.84 -9.15
CA ALA A 43 -9.36 4.98 -9.60
C ALA A 43 -9.78 6.44 -9.58
N TRP A 44 -9.65 7.12 -8.44
CA TRP A 44 -10.01 8.52 -8.27
C TRP A 44 -9.26 9.44 -9.23
N SER A 45 -7.96 9.22 -9.44
CA SER A 45 -7.16 10.03 -10.35
C SER A 45 -7.63 9.87 -11.80
N ALA A 46 -7.90 8.63 -12.22
CA ALA A 46 -8.31 8.33 -13.59
C ALA A 46 -9.77 8.75 -13.88
N THR A 47 -10.67 8.73 -12.89
CA THR A 47 -12.09 9.00 -13.10
C THR A 47 -12.51 10.40 -12.66
N SER A 48 -12.17 10.81 -11.44
CA SER A 48 -12.66 12.07 -10.85
C SER A 48 -11.73 13.25 -11.14
N ALA A 49 -10.41 13.04 -11.07
CA ALA A 49 -9.44 14.10 -11.37
C ALA A 49 -9.17 14.26 -12.87
N GLY A 50 -9.60 13.30 -13.71
CA GLY A 50 -9.49 13.36 -15.16
C GLY A 50 -8.05 13.35 -15.69
N VAL A 51 -7.07 12.93 -14.90
CA VAL A 51 -5.68 12.81 -15.35
C VAL A 51 -5.48 11.58 -16.23
N PRO A 52 -4.53 11.61 -17.19
CA PRO A 52 -4.24 10.47 -18.05
C PRO A 52 -3.92 9.21 -17.23
N VAL A 53 -4.38 8.05 -17.70
CA VAL A 53 -4.23 6.77 -17.00
C VAL A 53 -2.77 6.47 -16.63
N VAL A 54 -1.82 6.82 -17.51
CA VAL A 54 -0.38 6.63 -17.25
C VAL A 54 0.05 7.41 -16.00
N LEU A 55 -0.43 8.65 -15.84
CA LEU A 55 -0.12 9.47 -14.68
C LEU A 55 -0.83 8.96 -13.42
N ALA A 56 -2.08 8.48 -13.56
CA ALA A 56 -2.80 7.85 -12.46
C ALA A 56 -2.08 6.59 -11.92
N VAL A 57 -1.50 5.77 -12.80
CA VAL A 57 -0.66 4.62 -12.42
C VAL A 57 0.58 5.08 -11.65
N VAL A 58 1.25 6.12 -12.12
CA VAL A 58 2.42 6.68 -11.41
C VAL A 58 2.03 7.17 -10.01
N LEU A 59 0.91 7.89 -9.87
CA LEU A 59 0.42 8.35 -8.57
C LEU A 59 0.10 7.19 -7.61
N ALA A 60 -0.51 6.12 -8.13
CA ALA A 60 -0.80 4.92 -7.35
C ALA A 60 0.48 4.23 -6.84
N VAL A 61 1.49 4.10 -7.69
CA VAL A 61 2.80 3.53 -7.32
C VAL A 61 3.49 4.42 -6.28
N LEU A 62 3.50 5.74 -6.49
CA LEU A 62 4.06 6.70 -5.53
C LEU A 62 3.37 6.64 -4.17
N THR A 63 2.06 6.40 -4.15
CA THR A 63 1.30 6.23 -2.90
C THR A 63 1.81 5.02 -2.10
N GLY A 64 1.99 3.88 -2.75
CA GLY A 64 2.56 2.68 -2.12
C GLY A 64 3.99 2.90 -1.62
N ILE A 65 4.83 3.55 -2.44
CA ILE A 65 6.21 3.90 -2.07
C ILE A 65 6.23 4.82 -0.85
N ALA A 66 5.38 5.85 -0.82
CA ALA A 66 5.30 6.79 0.29
C ALA A 66 4.90 6.09 1.60
N CYS A 67 3.87 5.23 1.57
CA CYS A 67 3.47 4.45 2.74
C CYS A 67 4.59 3.51 3.23
N GLY A 68 5.25 2.80 2.31
CA GLY A 68 6.38 1.93 2.63
C GLY A 68 7.57 2.69 3.21
N PHE A 69 7.87 3.87 2.65
CA PHE A 69 8.92 4.74 3.13
C PHE A 69 8.63 5.25 4.54
N VAL A 70 7.41 5.69 4.83
CA VAL A 70 7.00 6.14 6.17
C VAL A 70 7.15 4.99 7.18
N ASN A 71 6.65 3.79 6.87
CA ASN A 71 6.81 2.62 7.74
C ASN A 71 8.30 2.31 7.97
N GLY A 72 9.10 2.26 6.90
CA GLY A 72 10.53 1.98 6.98
C GLY A 72 11.29 3.03 7.80
N ALA A 73 10.97 4.32 7.63
CA ALA A 73 11.59 5.42 8.35
C ALA A 73 11.23 5.40 9.85
N LEU A 74 9.96 5.15 10.19
CA LEU A 74 9.51 5.04 11.58
C LEU A 74 10.18 3.87 12.32
N VAL A 75 10.41 2.75 11.63
CA VAL A 75 11.08 1.59 12.21
C VAL A 75 12.59 1.82 12.34
N SER A 76 13.25 2.25 11.25
CA SER A 76 14.71 2.38 11.21
C SER A 76 15.25 3.58 11.99
N TYR A 77 14.61 4.75 11.88
CA TYR A 77 15.06 5.99 12.53
C TYR A 77 14.21 6.34 13.75
N GLY A 78 12.89 6.13 13.68
CA GLY A 78 11.97 6.39 14.79
C GLY A 78 12.08 5.36 15.92
N LYS A 79 12.74 4.22 15.69
CA LYS A 79 12.87 3.11 16.65
C LYS A 79 11.51 2.59 17.16
N LEU A 80 10.45 2.75 16.36
CA LEU A 80 9.16 2.17 16.68
C LEU A 80 9.19 0.66 16.40
N PRO A 81 8.55 -0.17 17.25
CA PRO A 81 8.29 -1.57 16.91
C PRO A 81 7.54 -1.68 15.57
N PRO A 82 7.95 -2.56 14.64
CA PRO A 82 7.35 -2.69 13.30
C PRO A 82 5.83 -2.90 13.31
N PHE A 83 5.34 -3.66 14.28
CA PHE A 83 3.91 -3.90 14.47
C PHE A 83 3.13 -2.59 14.71
N ILE A 84 3.66 -1.66 15.51
CA ILE A 84 2.97 -0.41 15.85
C ILE A 84 2.96 0.52 14.64
N ALA A 85 4.10 0.65 13.95
CA ALA A 85 4.18 1.48 12.74
C ALA A 85 3.19 1.01 11.67
N THR A 86 3.14 -0.30 11.42
CA THR A 86 2.27 -0.87 10.37
C THR A 86 0.80 -0.90 10.80
N LEU A 87 0.47 -1.07 12.09
CA LEU A 87 -0.91 -0.93 12.57
C LEU A 87 -1.44 0.51 12.45
N ALA A 88 -0.58 1.50 12.72
CA ALA A 88 -0.93 2.91 12.50
C ALA A 88 -1.15 3.18 11.00
N MET A 89 -0.25 2.72 10.14
CA MET A 89 -0.38 2.87 8.69
C MET A 89 -1.60 2.15 8.13
N LEU A 90 -1.97 0.98 8.66
CA LEU A 90 -3.22 0.28 8.31
C LEU A 90 -4.42 1.21 8.51
N SER A 91 -4.51 1.84 9.68
CA SER A 91 -5.62 2.74 10.03
C SER A 91 -5.64 3.99 9.14
N ILE A 92 -4.47 4.59 8.91
CA ILE A 92 -4.33 5.78 8.06
C ILE A 92 -4.70 5.45 6.62
N ALA A 93 -4.16 4.36 6.06
CA ALA A 93 -4.42 3.97 4.67
C ALA A 93 -5.89 3.66 4.44
N ARG A 94 -6.53 2.97 5.40
CA ARG A 94 -7.96 2.68 5.34
C ARG A 94 -8.80 3.96 5.45
N GLY A 95 -8.45 4.87 6.37
CA GLY A 95 -9.12 6.16 6.53
C GLY A 95 -9.01 7.04 5.28
N LEU A 96 -7.81 7.18 4.73
CA LEU A 96 -7.58 7.91 3.48
C LEU A 96 -8.33 7.28 2.30
N SER A 97 -8.32 5.96 2.19
CA SER A 97 -9.05 5.27 1.13
C SER A 97 -10.55 5.55 1.24
N LEU A 98 -11.12 5.60 2.44
CA LEU A 98 -12.53 5.94 2.63
C LEU A 98 -12.82 7.38 2.18
N VAL A 99 -11.98 8.35 2.60
CA VAL A 99 -12.16 9.76 2.23
C VAL A 99 -12.04 10.00 0.73
N ILE A 100 -11.09 9.32 0.05
CA ILE A 100 -10.88 9.48 -1.40
C ILE A 100 -11.97 8.76 -2.20
N SER A 101 -12.54 7.68 -1.67
CA SER A 101 -13.59 6.91 -2.34
C SER A 101 -14.98 7.54 -2.29
N GLN A 102 -15.16 8.56 -1.43
CA GLN A 102 -16.40 9.33 -1.32
C GLN A 102 -16.41 10.49 -2.32
#